data_AF-A0A2K5R396-F1
#
_entry.id   AF-A0A2K5R396-F1
#
_cell.length_a   1.000
_cell.length_b   1.000
_cell.length_c   1.000
_cell.angle_alpha   90.00
_cell.angle_beta   90.00
_cell.angle_gamma   90.00
#
_symmetry.space_group_name_H-M   'P 1'
#
loop_
_entity.id
_entity.type
_entity.pdbx_description
1 polymer ?
#
loop_
_entity_poly.entity_id
_entity_poly.type
_entity_poly.pdbx_seq_one_letter_code
_entity_poly.pdbx_strand_id
1 'polypeptide(L)'
;MPKSSCSRKLEYGGQTWHEHCFLCSGCEQPLGSRSFVPDKGAHYCVPCYENKFAPRCARCSKTLTQGGVTYRDQPWHRECLVCTGCQTPLAGQQFTSRDEDPYCVACFGELFAPKCSSCKHPIVGLGGGKYVSFEDRHWHHNCFSCARCSTSLVGQGFVPDGDQVLCQGCSQAGP
;
A
#
# COMPACT_ATOMS: atom_id res chain seq x y z
N MET A 1 -45.95 -24.03 28.13
CA MET A 1 -44.51 -23.72 28.19
C MET A 1 -44.29 -22.75 29.34
N PRO A 2 -43.39 -23.01 30.30
CA PRO A 2 -43.30 -22.23 31.53
C PRO A 2 -42.77 -20.82 31.22
N LYS A 3 -43.55 -19.81 31.64
CA LYS A 3 -43.14 -18.40 31.59
C LYS A 3 -42.11 -18.19 32.69
N SER A 4 -40.82 -18.22 32.33
CA SER A 4 -39.76 -17.78 33.24
C SER A 4 -39.97 -16.30 33.54
N SER A 5 -40.27 -16.01 34.82
CA SER A 5 -40.46 -14.65 35.34
C SER A 5 -39.12 -13.92 35.33
N CYS A 6 -38.79 -13.28 34.21
CA CYS A 6 -37.63 -12.40 34.09
C CYS A 6 -38.10 -10.98 34.41
N SER A 7 -37.80 -10.50 35.63
CA SER A 7 -38.33 -9.27 36.20
C SER A 7 -37.65 -7.98 35.70
N ARG A 8 -36.49 -8.09 35.03
CA ARG A 8 -35.77 -6.93 34.48
C ARG A 8 -36.17 -6.66 33.03
N LYS A 9 -36.54 -5.40 32.79
CA LYS A 9 -36.96 -4.86 31.50
C LYS A 9 -35.87 -3.93 30.96
N LEU A 10 -35.61 -4.03 29.67
CA LEU A 10 -34.72 -3.17 28.89
C LEU A 10 -35.59 -2.32 27.95
N GLU A 11 -35.34 -1.02 27.86
CA GLU A 11 -35.97 -0.15 26.87
C GLU A 11 -34.97 0.22 25.79
N TYR A 12 -35.33 -0.02 24.53
CA TYR A 12 -34.53 0.35 23.37
C TYR A 12 -35.43 0.64 22.18
N GLY A 13 -35.18 1.75 21.45
CA GLY A 13 -35.94 2.12 20.25
C GLY A 13 -37.44 2.32 20.49
N GLY A 14 -37.84 2.73 21.70
CA GLY A 14 -39.25 2.90 22.09
C GLY A 14 -39.99 1.58 22.39
N GLN A 15 -39.28 0.45 22.44
CA GLN A 15 -39.85 -0.86 22.79
C GLN A 15 -39.24 -1.39 24.09
N THR A 16 -40.05 -2.15 24.83
CA THR A 16 -39.63 -2.79 26.08
C THR A 16 -39.40 -4.28 25.87
N TRP A 17 -38.23 -4.77 26.27
CA TRP A 17 -37.80 -6.15 26.11
C TRP A 17 -37.54 -6.77 27.47
N HIS A 18 -37.79 -8.08 27.62
CA HIS A 18 -37.19 -8.81 28.73
C HIS A 18 -35.68 -8.90 28.49
N GLU A 19 -34.87 -8.71 29.53
CA GLU A 19 -33.41 -8.69 29.42
C GLU A 19 -32.84 -9.95 28.73
N HIS A 20 -33.43 -11.13 29.00
CA HIS A 20 -33.07 -12.41 28.39
C HIS A 20 -33.69 -12.67 27.01
N CYS A 21 -34.64 -11.85 26.56
CA CYS A 21 -35.26 -11.97 25.24
C CYS A 21 -34.67 -10.98 24.22
N PHE A 22 -33.86 -10.02 24.67
CA PHE A 22 -33.09 -9.15 23.79
C PHE A 22 -31.81 -9.88 23.36
N LEU A 23 -31.92 -10.68 22.30
CA LEU A 23 -30.88 -11.60 21.84
C LEU A 23 -30.09 -11.06 20.65
N CYS A 24 -28.81 -11.42 20.59
CA CYS A 24 -27.99 -11.19 19.42
C CYS A 24 -28.51 -11.99 18.22
N SER A 25 -28.77 -11.35 17.08
CA SER A 25 -29.18 -12.00 15.83
C SER A 25 -28.09 -12.86 15.17
N GLY A 26 -26.87 -12.87 15.72
CA GLY A 26 -25.75 -13.69 15.22
C GLY A 26 -25.46 -14.94 16.06
N CYS A 27 -25.55 -14.87 17.39
CA CYS A 27 -25.21 -15.98 18.30
C CYS A 27 -26.31 -16.36 19.28
N GLU A 28 -27.48 -15.70 19.20
CA GLU A 28 -28.66 -15.94 20.04
C GLU A 28 -28.42 -15.78 21.55
N GLN A 29 -27.29 -15.21 21.95
CA GLN A 29 -26.99 -14.92 23.34
C GLN A 29 -27.68 -13.62 23.78
N PRO A 30 -28.16 -13.54 25.05
CA PRO A 30 -28.69 -12.31 25.61
C PRO A 30 -27.69 -11.15 25.53
N LEU A 31 -28.14 -10.03 24.99
CA LEU A 31 -27.40 -8.78 24.96
C LEU A 31 -27.52 -8.07 26.31
N GLY A 32 -28.72 -8.02 26.91
CA GLY A 32 -28.95 -7.44 28.23
C GLY A 32 -28.30 -6.05 28.38
N SER A 33 -27.34 -5.92 29.29
CA SER A 33 -26.56 -4.69 29.54
C SER A 33 -25.24 -4.57 28.74
N ARG A 34 -24.94 -5.54 27.85
CA ARG A 34 -23.71 -5.54 27.03
C ARG A 34 -23.83 -4.55 25.87
N SER A 35 -22.69 -4.01 25.43
CA SER A 35 -22.62 -3.23 24.19
C SER A 35 -23.10 -4.04 22.99
N PHE A 36 -23.92 -3.43 22.15
CA PHE A 36 -24.47 -4.04 20.95
C PHE A 36 -24.51 -3.03 19.80
N VAL A 37 -24.66 -3.54 18.58
CA VAL A 37 -24.75 -2.76 17.35
C VAL A 37 -26.11 -3.01 16.70
N PRO A 38 -26.97 -1.98 16.56
CA PRO A 38 -28.20 -2.06 15.79
C PRO A 38 -27.90 -1.94 14.28
N ASP A 39 -28.47 -2.82 13.46
CA ASP A 39 -28.36 -2.76 12.00
C ASP A 39 -29.64 -3.27 11.33
N LYS A 40 -30.29 -2.42 10.53
CA LYS A 40 -31.50 -2.74 9.73
C LYS A 40 -32.59 -3.51 10.51
N GLY A 41 -32.83 -3.14 11.77
CA GLY A 41 -33.83 -3.78 12.63
C GLY A 41 -33.37 -5.04 13.37
N ALA A 42 -32.12 -5.46 13.18
CA ALA A 42 -31.46 -6.53 13.95
C ALA A 42 -30.50 -5.94 14.99
N HIS A 43 -30.16 -6.75 16.00
CA HIS A 43 -29.24 -6.36 17.08
C HIS A 43 -28.14 -7.40 17.18
N TYR A 44 -26.88 -6.97 17.11
CA TYR A 44 -25.73 -7.87 17.17
C TYR A 44 -24.85 -7.52 18.35
N CYS A 45 -24.28 -8.52 19.03
CA CYS A 45 -23.14 -8.25 19.90
C CYS A 45 -21.95 -7.79 19.02
N VAL A 46 -21.05 -7.00 19.60
CA VAL A 46 -19.90 -6.44 18.86
C VAL A 46 -19.12 -7.52 18.07
N PRO A 47 -18.76 -8.69 18.65
CA PRO A 47 -18.04 -9.72 17.89
C PRO A 47 -18.82 -10.27 16.69
N CYS A 48 -20.14 -10.48 16.82
CA CYS A 48 -20.97 -10.97 15.71
C CYS A 48 -21.12 -9.92 14.63
N TYR A 49 -21.27 -8.65 15.00
CA TYR A 49 -21.34 -7.55 14.05
C TYR A 49 -20.04 -7.43 13.25
N GLU A 50 -18.89 -7.36 13.95
CA GLU A 50 -17.58 -7.29 13.32
C GLU A 50 -17.31 -8.48 12.40
N ASN A 51 -17.59 -9.72 12.85
CA ASN A 51 -17.39 -10.89 12.01
C ASN A 51 -18.26 -10.89 10.73
N LYS A 52 -19.47 -10.33 10.81
CA LYS A 52 -20.41 -10.31 9.68
C LYS A 52 -20.15 -9.17 8.71
N PHE A 53 -19.81 -7.99 9.22
CA PHE A 53 -19.82 -6.75 8.43
C PHE A 53 -18.48 -6.04 8.32
N ALA A 54 -17.49 -6.36 9.17
CA ALA A 54 -16.18 -5.71 9.05
C ALA A 54 -15.49 -6.13 7.73
N PRO A 55 -14.79 -5.22 7.05
CA PRO A 55 -13.99 -5.56 5.88
C PRO A 55 -12.93 -6.60 6.24
N ARG A 56 -12.56 -7.44 5.27
CA ARG A 56 -11.55 -8.51 5.43
C ARG A 56 -10.29 -8.18 4.67
N CYS A 57 -9.15 -8.34 5.31
CA CYS A 57 -7.86 -8.05 4.70
C CYS A 57 -7.62 -8.93 3.48
N ALA A 58 -7.26 -8.33 2.35
CA ALA A 58 -6.99 -9.06 1.11
C ALA A 58 -5.82 -10.06 1.21
N ARG A 59 -4.87 -9.86 2.14
CA ARG A 59 -3.78 -10.81 2.38
C ARG A 59 -4.18 -11.97 3.28
N CYS A 60 -4.67 -11.67 4.49
CA CYS A 60 -4.82 -12.69 5.54
C CYS A 60 -6.27 -13.14 5.75
N SER A 61 -7.23 -12.56 5.05
CA SER A 61 -8.67 -12.83 5.15
C SER A 61 -9.32 -12.57 6.51
N LYS A 62 -8.57 -12.06 7.51
CA LYS A 62 -9.10 -11.67 8.83
C LYS A 62 -9.77 -10.31 8.77
N THR A 63 -10.72 -10.07 9.67
CA THR A 63 -11.44 -8.80 9.79
C THR A 63 -10.52 -7.65 10.22
N LEU A 64 -10.79 -6.44 9.74
CA LEU A 64 -10.12 -5.22 10.18
C LEU A 64 -10.89 -4.57 11.32
N THR A 65 -10.58 -4.93 12.56
CA THR A 65 -11.22 -4.37 13.76
C THR A 65 -10.54 -3.09 14.26
N GLN A 66 -9.27 -2.86 13.93
CA GLN A 66 -8.46 -1.71 14.38
C GLN A 66 -8.12 -0.73 13.26
N GLY A 67 -8.99 -0.65 12.24
CA GLY A 67 -8.73 0.12 11.02
C GLY A 67 -7.69 -0.55 10.12
N GLY A 68 -7.26 0.16 9.07
CA GLY A 68 -6.35 -0.37 8.06
C GLY A 68 -5.96 0.65 7.02
N VAL A 69 -5.52 0.15 5.87
CA VAL A 69 -5.25 0.94 4.67
C VAL A 69 -5.98 0.35 3.48
N THR A 70 -6.32 1.20 2.52
CA THR A 70 -6.85 0.78 1.22
C THR A 70 -5.71 0.76 0.22
N TYR A 71 -5.53 -0.37 -0.47
CA TYR A 71 -4.57 -0.52 -1.56
C TYR A 71 -5.27 -1.26 -2.70
N ARG A 72 -5.25 -0.66 -3.91
CA ARG A 72 -5.97 -1.16 -5.09
C ARG A 72 -7.44 -1.49 -4.79
N ASP A 73 -8.13 -0.54 -4.14
CA ASP A 73 -9.54 -0.65 -3.73
C ASP A 73 -9.88 -1.82 -2.80
N GLN A 74 -8.87 -2.51 -2.26
CA GLN A 74 -9.03 -3.58 -1.30
C GLN A 74 -8.54 -3.14 0.09
N PRO A 75 -9.18 -3.61 1.17
CA PRO A 75 -8.75 -3.30 2.53
C PRO A 75 -7.60 -4.23 2.96
N TRP A 76 -6.62 -3.67 3.66
CA TRP A 76 -5.46 -4.39 4.19
C TRP A 76 -5.18 -3.99 5.64
N HIS A 77 -4.76 -4.95 6.47
CA HIS A 77 -4.06 -4.57 7.69
C HIS A 77 -2.74 -3.87 7.32
N ARG A 78 -2.31 -2.92 8.16
CA ARG A 78 -1.09 -2.12 7.92
C ARG A 78 0.15 -3.00 7.84
N GLU A 79 0.20 -4.03 8.68
CA GLU A 79 1.21 -5.08 8.77
C GLU A 79 1.07 -6.15 7.69
N CYS A 80 -0.08 -6.23 7.01
CA CYS A 80 -0.27 -7.14 5.89
C CYS A 80 0.19 -6.52 4.58
N LEU A 81 0.07 -5.20 4.41
CA LEU A 81 0.61 -4.49 3.24
C LEU A 81 2.13 -4.28 3.42
N VAL A 82 2.91 -5.25 2.96
CA VAL A 82 4.38 -5.26 3.11
C VAL A 82 5.08 -5.37 1.76
N CYS A 83 6.34 -4.96 1.71
CA CYS A 83 7.20 -5.16 0.55
C CYS A 83 7.36 -6.66 0.25
N THR A 84 7.10 -7.08 -0.98
CA THR A 84 7.33 -8.47 -1.41
C THR A 84 8.80 -8.88 -1.26
N GLY A 85 9.74 -7.96 -1.54
CA GLY A 85 11.18 -8.25 -1.45
C GLY A 85 11.75 -8.34 -0.02
N CYS A 86 11.33 -7.47 0.90
CA CYS A 86 11.95 -7.37 2.24
C CYS A 86 10.97 -7.51 3.41
N GLN A 87 9.68 -7.70 3.16
CA GLN A 87 8.60 -7.83 4.15
C GLN A 87 8.43 -6.63 5.10
N THR A 88 9.06 -5.48 4.83
CA THR A 88 8.83 -4.25 5.59
C THR A 88 7.42 -3.69 5.33
N PRO A 89 6.68 -3.26 6.37
CA PRO A 89 5.39 -2.60 6.21
C PRO A 89 5.46 -1.37 5.32
N LEU A 90 4.51 -1.26 4.38
CA LEU A 90 4.46 -0.17 3.39
C LEU A 90 3.41 0.89 3.71
N ALA A 91 2.51 0.62 4.67
CA ALA A 91 1.50 1.58 5.09
C ALA A 91 2.15 2.89 5.56
N GLY A 92 1.86 4.00 4.86
CA GLY A 92 2.44 5.32 5.14
C GLY A 92 3.84 5.56 4.55
N GLN A 93 4.39 4.62 3.78
CA GLN A 93 5.66 4.77 3.09
C GLN A 93 5.44 5.00 1.58
N GLN A 94 6.47 5.51 0.90
CA GLN A 94 6.50 5.47 -0.56
C GLN A 94 6.84 4.05 -1.02
N PHE A 95 6.06 3.55 -1.97
CA PHE A 95 6.26 2.25 -2.58
C PHE A 95 5.64 2.24 -3.98
N THR A 96 5.94 1.21 -4.76
CA THR A 96 5.34 1.00 -6.08
C THR A 96 4.98 -0.48 -6.24
N SER A 97 4.42 -0.87 -7.37
CA SER A 97 4.05 -2.26 -7.62
C SER A 97 4.56 -2.76 -8.96
N ARG A 98 4.86 -4.06 -9.03
CA ARG A 98 5.21 -4.78 -10.25
C ARG A 98 4.37 -6.04 -10.30
N ASP A 99 3.67 -6.27 -11.40
CA ASP A 99 2.83 -7.47 -11.59
C ASP A 99 1.89 -7.71 -10.39
N GLU A 100 1.31 -6.61 -9.88
CA GLU A 100 0.42 -6.55 -8.71
C GLU A 100 1.08 -6.61 -7.33
N ASP A 101 2.31 -7.13 -7.26
CA ASP A 101 3.08 -7.23 -6.03
C ASP A 101 3.64 -5.87 -5.60
N PRO A 102 3.44 -5.45 -4.33
CA PRO A 102 3.96 -4.19 -3.82
C PRO A 102 5.43 -4.29 -3.37
N TYR A 103 6.25 -3.30 -3.75
CA TYR A 103 7.67 -3.23 -3.41
C TYR A 103 8.02 -1.86 -2.83
N CYS A 104 8.80 -1.85 -1.75
CA CYS A 104 9.44 -0.60 -1.30
C CYS A 104 10.37 -0.07 -2.39
N VAL A 105 10.65 1.23 -2.34
CA VAL A 105 11.51 1.93 -3.31
C VAL A 105 12.85 1.25 -3.53
N ALA A 106 13.50 0.84 -2.43
CA ALA A 106 14.82 0.21 -2.47
C ALA A 106 14.78 -1.14 -3.19
N CYS A 107 13.85 -2.04 -2.79
CA CYS A 107 13.70 -3.34 -3.44
C CYS A 107 13.30 -3.19 -4.90
N PHE A 108 12.39 -2.28 -5.23
CA PHE A 108 12.01 -2.04 -6.63
C PHE A 108 13.20 -1.54 -7.46
N GLY A 109 13.97 -0.60 -6.91
CA GLY A 109 15.16 -0.05 -7.55
C GLY A 109 16.20 -1.13 -7.86
N GLU A 110 16.52 -1.97 -6.88
CA GLU A 110 17.51 -3.04 -7.05
C GLU A 110 17.05 -4.15 -8.00
N LEU A 111 15.78 -4.53 -7.96
CA LEU A 111 15.26 -5.67 -8.71
C LEU A 111 14.85 -5.33 -10.15
N PHE A 112 14.33 -4.12 -10.39
CA PHE A 112 13.60 -3.83 -11.63
C PHE A 112 14.00 -2.53 -12.33
N ALA A 113 14.60 -1.56 -11.63
CA ALA A 113 14.90 -0.27 -12.25
C ALA A 113 16.15 -0.35 -13.14
N PRO A 114 16.18 0.35 -14.29
CA PRO A 114 17.40 0.48 -15.08
C PRO A 114 18.49 1.16 -14.25
N LYS A 115 19.74 0.71 -14.41
CA LYS A 115 20.90 1.28 -13.73
C LYS A 115 21.53 2.36 -14.57
N CYS A 116 21.87 3.48 -13.94
CA CYS A 116 22.55 4.58 -14.61
C CYS A 116 23.88 4.13 -15.18
N SER A 117 24.13 4.35 -16.47
CA SER A 117 25.35 3.93 -17.15
C SER A 117 26.59 4.65 -16.62
N SER A 118 26.43 5.83 -16.01
CA SER A 118 27.52 6.59 -15.39
C SER A 118 27.74 6.19 -13.92
N CYS A 119 26.77 6.42 -13.03
CA CYS A 119 26.97 6.20 -11.58
C CYS A 119 26.62 4.79 -11.09
N LYS A 120 26.08 3.93 -11.96
CA LYS A 120 25.64 2.53 -11.69
C LYS A 120 24.49 2.37 -10.67
N HIS A 121 23.96 3.44 -10.10
CA HIS A 121 22.81 3.39 -9.20
C HIS A 121 21.49 3.25 -9.97
N PRO A 122 20.46 2.62 -9.37
CA PRO A 122 19.11 2.53 -9.94
C PRO A 122 18.49 3.90 -10.28
N ILE A 123 17.76 3.96 -11.39
CA ILE A 123 16.95 5.12 -11.79
C ILE A 123 15.51 4.87 -11.33
N VAL A 124 15.24 5.18 -10.06
CA VAL A 124 13.88 5.08 -9.49
C VAL A 124 13.10 6.36 -9.82
N GLY A 125 12.00 6.24 -10.57
CA GLY A 125 11.15 7.36 -11.03
C GLY A 125 10.34 8.08 -9.95
N LEU A 126 10.73 7.96 -8.68
CA LEU A 126 10.01 8.51 -7.56
C LEU A 126 10.38 9.99 -7.41
N GLY A 127 9.46 10.85 -7.81
CA GLY A 127 9.65 12.31 -7.86
C GLY A 127 9.46 12.93 -9.24
N GLY A 128 9.01 12.16 -10.25
CA GLY A 128 8.79 12.70 -11.60
C GLY A 128 10.09 13.08 -12.33
N GLY A 129 11.22 12.56 -11.85
CA GLY A 129 12.53 12.80 -12.45
C GLY A 129 12.60 12.19 -13.85
N LYS A 130 12.73 13.05 -14.87
CA LYS A 130 13.06 12.61 -16.23
C LYS A 130 14.47 12.02 -16.22
N TYR A 131 14.65 10.86 -16.86
CA TYR A 131 15.97 10.29 -17.13
C TYR A 131 16.27 10.38 -18.63
N VAL A 132 17.54 10.25 -18.98
CA VAL A 132 17.99 10.25 -20.37
C VAL A 132 18.14 8.78 -20.80
N SER A 133 17.61 8.46 -21.97
CA SER A 133 17.80 7.18 -22.63
C SER A 133 18.38 7.36 -24.02
N PHE A 134 19.36 6.53 -24.35
CA PHE A 134 19.92 6.42 -25.68
C PHE A 134 20.38 4.98 -25.89
N GLU A 135 19.87 4.34 -26.95
CA GLU A 135 19.98 2.88 -27.15
C GLU A 135 19.51 2.13 -25.88
N ASP A 136 20.27 1.13 -25.43
CA ASP A 136 19.98 0.38 -24.20
C ASP A 136 20.54 1.04 -22.92
N ARG A 137 21.14 2.24 -23.05
CA ARG A 137 21.77 2.96 -21.95
C ARG A 137 20.86 4.01 -21.37
N HIS A 138 21.02 4.21 -20.06
CA HIS A 138 20.13 5.02 -19.25
C HIS A 138 20.96 5.87 -18.29
N TRP A 139 20.60 7.12 -18.07
CA TRP A 139 21.29 8.00 -17.14
C TRP A 139 20.30 8.81 -16.33
N HIS A 140 20.60 9.04 -15.05
CA HIS A 140 19.99 10.18 -14.35
C HIS A 140 20.29 11.45 -15.14
N HIS A 141 19.36 12.41 -15.11
CA HIS A 141 19.54 13.70 -15.80
C HIS A 141 20.88 14.37 -15.47
N ASN A 142 21.29 14.37 -14.20
CA ASN A 142 22.55 14.97 -13.74
C ASN A 142 23.79 14.10 -14.04
N CYS A 143 23.59 12.84 -14.42
CA CYS A 143 24.68 11.93 -14.79
C CYS A 143 24.92 11.90 -16.31
N PHE A 144 24.09 12.57 -17.10
CA PHE A 144 24.27 12.67 -18.55
C PHE A 144 25.19 13.85 -18.90
N SER A 145 26.48 13.67 -18.63
CA SER A 145 27.52 14.68 -18.81
C SER A 145 28.72 14.15 -19.59
N CYS A 146 29.45 15.05 -20.24
CA CYS A 146 30.66 14.73 -20.98
C CYS A 146 31.71 14.14 -20.05
N ALA A 147 32.25 12.96 -20.37
CA ALA A 147 33.22 12.29 -19.51
C ALA A 147 34.57 13.01 -19.38
N ARG A 148 34.87 13.97 -20.28
CA ARG A 148 36.11 14.77 -20.23
C ARG A 148 35.97 16.12 -19.56
N CYS A 149 34.92 16.87 -19.87
CA CYS A 149 34.73 18.24 -19.36
C CYS A 149 33.57 18.41 -18.38
N SER A 150 32.84 17.34 -18.09
CA SER A 150 31.70 17.29 -17.16
C SER A 150 30.51 18.19 -17.53
N THR A 151 30.51 18.82 -18.71
CA THR A 151 29.36 19.62 -19.17
C THR A 151 28.12 18.74 -19.33
N SER A 152 26.95 19.28 -18.98
CA SER A 152 25.68 18.59 -19.22
C SER A 152 25.45 18.41 -20.72
N LEU A 153 25.08 17.19 -21.13
CA LEU A 153 24.77 16.85 -22.52
C LEU A 153 23.26 16.86 -22.78
N VAL A 154 22.44 17.16 -21.77
CA VAL A 154 20.98 17.19 -21.92
C VAL A 154 20.59 18.28 -22.92
N GLY A 155 19.86 17.88 -23.97
CA GLY A 155 19.44 18.79 -25.04
C GLY A 155 20.56 19.23 -25.99
N GLN A 156 21.75 18.64 -25.88
CA GLN A 156 22.89 18.92 -26.75
C GLN A 156 23.25 17.71 -27.62
N GLY A 157 23.97 17.94 -28.72
CA GLY A 157 24.58 16.86 -29.50
C GLY A 157 25.74 16.23 -28.74
N PHE A 158 25.84 14.90 -28.79
CA PHE A 158 26.88 14.12 -28.13
C PHE A 158 27.41 13.02 -29.04
N VAL A 159 28.56 12.43 -28.66
CA VAL A 159 29.19 11.30 -29.35
C VAL A 159 29.41 10.17 -28.34
N PRO A 160 28.85 8.96 -28.57
CA PRO A 160 29.21 7.78 -27.79
C PRO A 160 30.69 7.40 -27.98
N ASP A 161 31.39 7.10 -26.89
CA ASP A 161 32.79 6.65 -26.91
C ASP A 161 32.93 5.47 -25.93
N GLY A 162 32.75 4.25 -26.45
CA GLY A 162 32.61 3.05 -25.62
C GLY A 162 31.49 3.20 -24.57
N ASP A 163 31.84 3.00 -23.29
CA ASP A 163 30.93 3.17 -22.16
C ASP A 163 30.75 4.63 -21.70
N GLN A 164 31.38 5.59 -22.38
CA GLN A 164 31.31 7.01 -22.06
C GLN A 164 30.51 7.78 -23.11
N VAL A 165 30.19 9.03 -22.80
CA VAL A 165 29.57 9.99 -23.72
C VAL A 165 30.38 11.28 -23.68
N LEU A 166 30.66 11.84 -24.85
CA LEU A 166 31.44 13.05 -25.02
C LEU A 166 30.60 14.16 -25.66
N CYS A 167 30.86 15.41 -25.32
CA CYS A 167 30.36 16.52 -26.12
C CYS A 167 31.11 16.58 -27.47
N GLN A 168 30.51 17.23 -28.46
CA GLN A 168 31.10 17.37 -29.80
C GLN A 168 32.49 18.03 -29.78
N GLY A 169 32.73 18.98 -28.87
CA GLY A 169 34.05 19.61 -28.75
C GLY A 169 35.12 18.64 -28.24
N CYS A 170 34.79 17.85 -27.22
CA CYS A 170 35.71 16.88 -26.64
C CYS A 170 35.97 15.66 -27.54
N SER A 171 35.03 15.27 -28.39
CA SER A 171 35.23 14.17 -29.35
C SER A 171 36.17 14.53 -30.49
N GLN A 172 36.23 15.82 -30.87
CA GLN A 172 37.07 16.31 -31.96
C GLN A 172 38.46 16.76 -31.51
N ALA A 173 38.66 17.02 -30.21
CA ALA A 173 39.89 17.62 -29.68
C ALA A 173 41.10 16.67 -29.59
N GLY A 174 41.00 15.40 -30.00
CA GLY A 174 42.05 14.39 -29.77
C GLY A 174 42.22 14.06 -28.27
N PRO A 175 42.96 12.99 -27.91
CA PRO A 175 43.28 12.69 -26.51
C PRO A 175 44.22 13.72 -25.88
#